data_AF-A0A814KGB3-F1
#
_entry.id   AF-A0A814KGB3-F1
#
_cell.length_a   1.000
_cell.length_b   1.000
_cell.length_c   1.000
_cell.angle_alpha   90.00
_cell.angle_beta   90.00
_cell.angle_gamma   90.00
#
_symmetry.space_group_name_H-M   'P 1'
#
loop_
_entity.id
_entity.type
_entity.pdbx_description
1 polymer ?
#
loop_
_entity_poly.entity_id
_entity_poly.type
_entity_poly.pdbx_seq_one_letter_code
_entity_poly.pdbx_strand_id
1 'polypeptide(L)'
;MALPLLSYWLLLVSIYNYIGAAVLTYKPELLEHLFVGSATVLVNDGITALILRRVIVWWTLTFAVLRTLTAFSLHNRALPPLISSVDPKKVERLAKIMKIRADAENELKERVLENPFNSRCKWDKLEDTQIAFPKMTEEQLRDLCFGTYQIKQARRYTEAHLNKNDGDYEVQVTKHSDTILRCKIDSRHSSHWSSTQYYCWIEYKLGDDDEEESSSESDDSSDEDDDDDEYTLVTRFYEKLPIKSWYCQCPTGERSCGCCAHIACVLWYLCYERHHQFTPSKYTERYRQTLDNMETN
;
A
#
# COMPACT_ATOMS: atom_id res chain seq x y z
N MET A 1 40.46 39.63 20.15
CA MET A 1 39.32 40.25 20.88
C MET A 1 37.96 39.91 20.24
N ALA A 2 37.70 38.66 19.81
CA ALA A 2 36.43 38.30 19.13
C ALA A 2 35.57 37.24 19.86
N LEU A 3 36.12 36.55 20.87
CA LEU A 3 35.39 35.55 21.66
C LEU A 3 34.21 36.08 22.52
N PRO A 4 34.24 37.29 23.12
CA PRO A 4 33.14 37.72 24.00
C PRO A 4 31.88 38.16 23.24
N LEU A 5 31.97 38.46 21.94
CA LEU A 5 30.80 38.83 21.13
C LEU A 5 30.00 37.60 20.68
N LEU A 6 30.67 36.48 20.40
CA LEU A 6 30.01 35.24 19.99
C LEU A 6 29.22 34.61 21.15
N SER A 7 29.77 34.63 22.36
CA SER A 7 29.08 34.13 23.56
C SER A 7 27.87 35.00 23.92
N TYR A 8 27.98 36.33 23.80
CA TYR A 8 26.87 37.25 24.01
C TYR A 8 25.74 37.05 22.98
N TRP A 9 26.11 36.79 21.73
CA TRP A 9 25.14 36.52 20.66
C TRP A 9 24.41 35.17 20.84
N LEU A 10 25.13 34.12 21.24
CA LEU A 10 24.53 32.81 21.55
C LEU A 10 23.58 32.89 22.76
N LEU A 11 23.90 33.74 23.75
CA LEU A 11 23.05 33.95 24.92
C LEU A 11 21.77 34.69 24.55
N LEU A 12 21.84 35.71 23.69
CA LEU A 12 20.67 36.39 23.14
C LEU A 12 19.79 35.48 22.29
N VAL A 13 20.38 34.59 21.48
CA VAL A 13 19.64 33.59 20.70
C VAL A 13 18.95 32.57 21.59
N SER A 14 19.61 32.13 22.67
CA SER A 14 19.01 31.21 23.64
C SER A 14 17.83 31.85 24.38
N ILE A 15 17.98 33.11 24.81
CA ILE A 15 16.89 33.88 25.44
C ILE A 15 15.72 34.07 24.46
N TYR A 16 16.00 34.41 23.20
CA TYR A 16 14.95 34.61 22.19
C TYR A 16 14.21 33.31 21.87
N ASN A 17 14.91 32.17 21.79
CA ASN A 17 14.30 30.85 21.59
C ASN A 17 13.44 30.43 22.79
N TYR A 18 13.90 30.71 24.02
CA TYR A 18 13.14 30.41 25.23
C TYR A 18 11.86 31.26 25.31
N ILE A 19 11.95 32.54 24.99
CA ILE A 19 10.79 33.45 24.93
C ILE A 19 9.84 33.04 23.81
N GLY A 20 10.34 32.69 22.62
CA GLY A 20 9.52 32.23 21.49
C GLY A 20 8.75 30.95 21.80
N ALA A 21 9.38 29.98 22.47
CA ALA A 21 8.73 28.75 22.92
C ALA A 21 7.65 29.02 23.99
N ALA A 22 7.91 29.92 24.93
CA ALA A 22 6.93 30.33 25.94
C ALA A 22 5.73 31.07 25.32
N VAL A 23 5.95 31.97 24.37
CA VAL A 23 4.89 32.72 23.68
C VAL A 23 4.02 31.80 22.81
N LEU A 24 4.61 30.81 22.13
CA LEU A 24 3.88 29.77 21.38
C LEU A 24 2.93 28.95 22.26
N THR A 25 3.28 28.75 23.52
CA THR A 25 2.50 27.92 24.44
C THR A 25 1.33 28.69 25.04
N TYR A 26 1.47 30.00 25.26
CA TYR A 26 0.51 30.76 26.07
C TYR A 26 -0.29 31.83 25.32
N LYS A 27 0.26 32.52 24.30
CA LYS A 27 -0.46 33.52 23.50
C LYS A 27 0.18 33.71 22.11
N PRO A 28 -0.26 32.96 21.07
CA PRO A 28 0.34 32.98 19.74
C PRO A 28 0.18 34.31 18.99
N GLU A 29 -0.72 35.19 19.44
CA GLU A 29 -1.03 36.48 18.81
C GLU A 29 0.05 37.55 19.04
N LEU A 30 0.91 37.38 20.06
CA LEU A 30 2.01 38.30 20.38
C LEU A 30 3.27 38.08 19.51
N LEU A 31 3.29 37.03 18.69
CA LEU A 31 4.43 36.65 17.85
C LEU A 31 4.68 37.65 16.70
N GLU A 32 3.63 38.30 16.21
CA GLU A 32 3.75 39.31 15.14
C GLU A 32 4.56 40.54 15.59
N HIS A 33 4.47 40.93 16.87
CA HIS A 33 5.20 42.07 17.40
C HIS A 33 6.68 41.79 17.72
N LEU A 34 7.04 40.52 17.98
CA LEU A 34 8.43 40.11 18.19
C LEU A 34 9.25 40.06 16.88
N PHE A 35 8.58 39.87 15.73
CA PHE A 35 9.24 39.69 14.43
C PHE A 35 9.67 40.99 13.73
N VAL A 36 9.16 42.15 14.15
CA VAL A 36 9.41 43.43 13.44
C VAL A 36 10.73 44.11 13.85
N GLY A 37 11.36 43.69 14.95
CA GLY A 37 12.44 44.45 15.58
C GLY A 37 13.89 44.20 15.12
N SER A 38 14.18 43.19 14.30
CA SER A 38 15.55 42.65 14.25
C SER A 38 16.06 42.36 12.84
N ALA A 39 16.14 43.37 11.97
CA ALA A 39 16.70 43.18 10.63
C ALA A 39 17.56 44.35 10.13
N THR A 40 18.47 44.89 10.95
CA THR A 40 19.60 45.68 10.42
C THR A 40 20.79 45.62 11.36
N VAL A 41 21.57 44.54 11.28
CA VAL A 41 23.00 44.59 11.64
C VAL A 41 23.76 44.56 10.32
N LEU A 42 24.28 45.72 9.93
CA LEU A 42 25.17 45.89 8.78
C LEU A 42 26.48 45.15 9.07
N VAL A 43 26.58 43.93 8.56
CA VAL A 43 27.80 43.13 8.60
C VAL A 43 28.59 43.44 7.34
N ASN A 44 29.69 44.20 7.49
CA ASN A 44 30.55 44.64 6.39
C ASN A 44 31.54 43.56 5.88
N ASP A 45 31.51 42.36 6.46
CA ASP A 45 32.35 41.23 6.05
C ASP A 45 31.54 40.22 5.22
N GLY A 46 31.94 40.04 3.96
CA GLY A 46 31.23 39.20 2.99
C GLY A 46 31.03 37.74 3.43
N ILE A 47 31.93 37.20 4.25
CA ILE A 47 31.84 35.83 4.79
C ILE A 47 30.74 35.75 5.85
N THR A 48 30.69 36.71 6.76
CA THR A 48 29.73 36.74 7.87
C THR A 48 28.30 36.99 7.35
N ALA A 49 28.14 37.81 6.30
CA ALA A 49 26.86 37.98 5.61
C ALA A 49 26.38 36.68 4.91
N LEU A 50 27.31 35.88 4.36
CA LEU A 50 27.01 34.61 3.71
C LEU A 50 26.58 33.53 4.73
N ILE A 51 27.25 33.49 5.88
CA ILE A 51 26.87 32.62 7.01
C ILE A 51 25.49 33.01 7.54
N LEU A 52 25.24 34.30 7.75
CA LEU A 52 23.95 34.79 8.25
C LEU A 52 22.80 34.45 7.29
N ARG A 53 22.99 34.63 5.97
CA ARG A 53 22.00 34.23 4.96
C ARG A 53 21.71 32.73 4.99
N ARG A 54 22.75 31.89 5.12
CA ARG A 54 22.58 30.44 5.24
C ARG A 54 21.83 30.06 6.51
N VAL A 55 22.16 30.68 7.64
CA VAL A 55 21.46 30.44 8.91
C VAL A 55 19.98 30.84 8.81
N ILE A 56 19.66 32.00 8.23
CA ILE A 56 18.28 32.47 8.03
C ILE A 56 17.50 31.52 7.11
N VAL A 57 18.09 31.08 6.00
CA VAL A 57 17.45 30.12 5.08
C VAL A 57 17.20 28.78 5.77
N TRP A 58 18.17 28.27 6.53
CA TRP A 58 17.98 27.03 7.28
C TRP A 58 16.93 27.17 8.38
N TRP A 59 16.87 28.31 9.07
CA TRP A 59 15.84 28.61 10.07
C TRP A 59 14.44 28.68 9.44
N THR A 60 14.28 29.39 8.34
CA THR A 60 12.98 29.50 7.66
C THR A 60 12.50 28.15 7.14
N LEU A 61 13.41 27.31 6.64
CA LEU A 61 13.11 25.92 6.25
C LEU A 61 12.71 25.05 7.44
N THR A 62 13.44 25.08 8.56
CA THR A 62 13.11 24.25 9.73
C THR A 62 11.78 24.65 10.36
N PHE A 63 11.49 25.95 10.47
CA PHE A 63 10.20 26.43 10.96
C PHE A 63 9.04 26.12 10.01
N ALA A 64 9.27 26.16 8.68
CA ALA A 64 8.26 25.75 7.71
C ALA A 64 7.92 24.26 7.84
N VAL A 65 8.94 23.40 7.97
CA VAL A 65 8.76 21.95 8.20
C VAL A 65 8.05 21.68 9.53
N LEU A 66 8.42 22.38 10.59
CA LEU A 66 7.76 22.21 11.89
C LEU A 66 6.28 22.60 11.81
N ARG A 67 5.94 23.71 11.14
CA ARG A 67 4.55 24.14 10.93
C ARG A 67 3.74 23.14 10.11
N THR A 68 4.30 22.58 9.03
CA THR A 68 3.59 21.57 8.23
C THR A 68 3.37 20.28 9.00
N LEU A 69 4.36 19.81 9.75
CA LEU A 69 4.21 18.62 10.59
C LEU A 69 3.18 18.82 11.71
N THR A 70 3.16 20.00 12.33
CA THR A 70 2.19 20.33 13.37
C THR A 70 0.78 20.43 12.78
N ALA A 71 0.63 21.08 11.62
CA ALA A 71 -0.64 21.15 10.90
C ALA A 71 -1.14 19.76 10.48
N PHE A 72 -0.26 18.89 9.97
CA PHE A 72 -0.60 17.50 9.63
C PHE A 72 -1.00 16.68 10.85
N SER A 73 -0.29 16.86 11.98
CA SER A 73 -0.62 16.19 13.25
C SER A 73 -1.98 16.64 13.81
N LEU A 74 -2.28 17.94 13.74
CA LEU A 74 -3.58 18.48 14.13
C LEU A 74 -4.68 18.02 13.17
N HIS A 75 -4.40 17.95 11.87
CA HIS A 75 -5.33 17.43 10.87
C HIS A 75 -5.68 15.96 11.12
N ASN A 76 -4.67 15.11 11.38
CA ASN A 76 -4.87 13.70 11.71
C ASN A 76 -5.57 13.47 13.05
N ARG A 77 -5.43 14.42 14.01
CA ARG A 77 -6.11 14.35 15.31
C ARG A 77 -7.56 14.84 15.24
N ALA A 78 -7.84 15.87 14.45
CA ALA A 78 -9.12 16.57 14.45
C ALA A 78 -10.14 16.00 13.46
N LEU A 79 -9.69 15.28 12.42
CA LEU A 79 -10.58 14.69 11.44
C LEU A 79 -10.73 13.18 11.67
N PRO A 80 -11.96 12.64 11.55
CA PRO A 80 -12.14 11.21 11.49
C PRO A 80 -11.33 10.64 10.31
N PRO A 81 -10.92 9.37 10.37
CA PRO A 81 -10.27 8.72 9.23
C PRO A 81 -11.09 8.95 7.95
N LEU A 82 -10.40 9.15 6.82
CA LEU A 82 -11.00 9.43 5.50
C LEU A 82 -12.00 8.35 5.01
N ILE A 83 -12.13 7.26 5.76
CA ILE A 83 -13.05 6.15 5.56
C ILE A 83 -14.31 6.40 6.42
N SER A 84 -14.96 7.55 6.26
CA SER A 84 -16.15 7.92 7.05
C SER A 84 -17.43 7.20 6.62
N SER A 85 -17.40 6.47 5.50
CA SER A 85 -18.54 5.74 4.93
C SER A 85 -18.58 4.25 5.30
N VAL A 86 -17.64 3.76 6.11
CA VAL A 86 -17.55 2.35 6.49
C VAL A 86 -17.78 2.25 8.00
N ASP A 87 -18.50 1.21 8.42
CA ASP A 87 -18.73 0.88 9.84
C ASP A 87 -17.40 0.97 10.62
N PRO A 88 -17.29 1.87 11.62
CA PRO A 88 -16.09 2.01 12.45
C PRO A 88 -15.64 0.69 13.08
N LYS A 89 -16.58 -0.19 13.46
CA LYS A 89 -16.26 -1.51 14.04
C LYS A 89 -15.61 -2.42 12.99
N LYS A 90 -16.09 -2.43 11.74
CA LYS A 90 -15.44 -3.15 10.62
C LYS A 90 -14.00 -2.66 10.41
N VAL A 91 -13.78 -1.34 10.43
CA VAL A 91 -12.44 -0.75 10.25
C VAL A 91 -11.50 -1.15 11.40
N GLU A 92 -11.98 -1.10 12.64
CA GLU A 92 -11.19 -1.51 13.81
C GLU A 92 -10.81 -3.00 13.76
N ARG A 93 -11.76 -3.88 13.42
CA ARG A 93 -11.50 -5.32 13.24
C ARG A 93 -10.44 -5.56 12.15
N LEU A 94 -10.57 -4.90 10.99
CA LEU A 94 -9.59 -4.99 9.92
C LEU A 94 -8.21 -4.50 10.36
N ALA A 95 -8.14 -3.40 11.11
CA ALA A 95 -6.87 -2.86 11.62
C ALA A 95 -6.18 -3.84 12.59
N LYS A 96 -6.95 -4.49 13.48
CA LYS A 96 -6.44 -5.55 14.38
C LYS A 96 -5.86 -6.71 13.58
N ILE A 97 -6.60 -7.22 12.59
CA ILE A 97 -6.15 -8.31 11.70
C ILE A 97 -4.87 -7.92 10.95
N MET A 98 -4.83 -6.70 10.39
CA MET A 98 -3.67 -6.21 9.66
C MET A 98 -2.43 -6.15 10.56
N LYS A 99 -2.58 -5.71 11.81
CA LYS A 99 -1.48 -5.65 12.77
C LYS A 99 -0.92 -7.04 13.06
N ILE A 100 -1.79 -8.00 13.35
CA ILE A 100 -1.39 -9.40 13.65
C ILE A 100 -0.63 -10.01 12.47
N ARG A 101 -1.15 -9.81 11.25
CA ARG A 101 -0.53 -10.38 10.05
C ARG A 101 0.70 -9.61 9.59
N ALA A 102 0.87 -8.33 9.95
CA ALA A 102 2.05 -7.58 9.52
C ALA A 102 3.35 -8.21 10.03
N ASP A 103 3.30 -8.83 11.22
CA ASP A 103 4.45 -9.48 11.87
C ASP A 103 4.52 -10.99 11.59
N ALA A 104 3.50 -11.58 10.96
CA ALA A 104 3.44 -13.01 10.69
C ALA A 104 4.32 -13.42 9.49
N GLU A 105 5.04 -14.53 9.62
CA GLU A 105 5.82 -15.09 8.51
C GLU A 105 4.90 -15.70 7.43
N ASN A 106 5.40 -15.76 6.19
CA ASN A 106 4.65 -16.29 5.06
C ASN A 106 4.93 -17.79 4.88
N GLU A 107 4.10 -18.63 5.49
CA GLU A 107 4.22 -20.09 5.41
C GLU A 107 4.17 -20.62 3.97
N LEU A 108 3.41 -19.97 3.07
CA LEU A 108 3.38 -20.36 1.66
C LEU A 108 4.72 -20.09 0.98
N LYS A 109 5.41 -18.99 1.32
CA LYS A 109 6.76 -18.72 0.80
C LYS A 109 7.69 -19.88 1.13
N GLU A 110 7.71 -20.35 2.37
CA GLU A 110 8.58 -21.46 2.79
C GLU A 110 8.25 -22.73 2.01
N ARG A 111 6.96 -23.11 1.97
CA ARG A 111 6.50 -24.29 1.22
C ARG A 111 6.84 -24.22 -0.27
N VAL A 112 6.74 -23.04 -0.89
CA VAL A 112 7.06 -22.82 -2.31
C VAL A 112 8.55 -22.89 -2.58
N LEU A 113 9.41 -22.50 -1.63
CA LEU A 113 10.85 -22.61 -1.78
C LEU A 113 11.34 -24.05 -1.61
N GLU A 114 10.60 -24.86 -0.84
CA GLU A 114 10.86 -26.27 -0.62
C GLU A 114 10.26 -27.17 -1.71
N ASN A 115 10.74 -28.42 -1.78
CA ASN A 115 10.10 -29.43 -2.62
C ASN A 115 8.77 -29.85 -1.94
N PRO A 116 7.67 -30.05 -2.68
CA PRO A 116 7.58 -30.24 -4.13
C PRO A 116 7.07 -29.01 -4.92
N PHE A 117 7.09 -27.81 -4.33
CA PHE A 117 6.53 -26.60 -4.95
C PHE A 117 7.59 -25.62 -5.48
N ASN A 118 8.85 -25.99 -5.35
CA ASN A 118 9.97 -25.25 -5.93
C ASN A 118 9.78 -24.99 -7.43
N SER A 119 10.35 -23.90 -7.94
CA SER A 119 10.36 -23.56 -9.36
C SER A 119 10.94 -24.66 -10.25
N ARG A 120 11.76 -25.56 -9.69
CA ARG A 120 12.34 -26.73 -10.38
C ARG A 120 11.39 -27.92 -10.54
N CYS A 121 10.27 -27.94 -9.82
CA CYS A 121 9.26 -28.99 -9.93
C CYS A 121 8.48 -28.88 -11.24
N LYS A 122 7.76 -29.94 -11.62
CA LYS A 122 6.95 -29.93 -12.84
C LYS A 122 5.65 -29.16 -12.61
N TRP A 123 5.39 -28.20 -13.48
CA TRP A 123 4.18 -27.39 -13.50
C TRP A 123 3.53 -27.55 -14.88
N ASP A 124 2.26 -27.94 -14.89
CA ASP A 124 1.49 -28.15 -16.10
C ASP A 124 0.70 -26.85 -16.39
N LYS A 125 0.79 -26.33 -17.62
CA LYS A 125 0.05 -25.14 -18.03
C LYS A 125 -1.43 -25.50 -18.22
N LEU A 126 -2.32 -24.68 -17.69
CA LEU A 126 -3.76 -24.76 -17.94
C LEU A 126 -4.25 -23.44 -18.53
N GLU A 127 -5.28 -23.53 -19.36
CA GLU A 127 -6.06 -22.35 -19.76
C GLU A 127 -6.88 -21.88 -18.57
N ASP A 128 -7.06 -20.57 -18.45
CA ASP A 128 -7.83 -19.96 -17.37
C ASP A 128 -9.25 -20.56 -17.22
N THR A 129 -9.93 -20.85 -18.33
CA THR A 129 -11.27 -21.46 -18.37
C THR A 129 -11.33 -22.85 -17.76
N GLN A 130 -10.24 -23.61 -17.82
CA GLN A 130 -10.15 -24.99 -17.34
C GLN A 130 -9.89 -25.08 -15.83
N ILE A 131 -9.57 -23.95 -15.19
CA ILE A 131 -9.22 -23.91 -13.78
C ILE A 131 -10.47 -23.67 -12.95
N ALA A 132 -10.79 -24.63 -12.08
CA ALA A 132 -11.71 -24.43 -10.98
C ALA A 132 -11.06 -23.49 -9.96
N PHE A 133 -11.60 -22.29 -9.80
CA PHE A 133 -11.09 -21.27 -8.88
C PHE A 133 -12.27 -20.59 -8.19
N PRO A 134 -12.16 -20.19 -6.91
CA PRO A 134 -13.29 -19.61 -6.18
C PRO A 134 -13.72 -18.27 -6.76
N LYS A 135 -15.03 -18.10 -6.90
CA LYS A 135 -15.64 -16.82 -7.24
C LYS A 135 -15.70 -15.94 -5.99
N MET A 136 -15.32 -14.67 -6.11
CA MET A 136 -15.39 -13.69 -5.02
C MET A 136 -15.98 -12.37 -5.52
N THR A 137 -16.61 -11.61 -4.63
CA THR A 137 -17.08 -10.24 -4.92
C THR A 137 -15.92 -9.24 -4.86
N GLU A 138 -16.09 -8.08 -5.49
CA GLU A 138 -15.09 -7.00 -5.42
C GLU A 138 -14.87 -6.52 -3.98
N GLU A 139 -15.89 -6.58 -3.13
CA GLU A 139 -15.78 -6.24 -1.70
C GLU A 139 -14.92 -7.25 -0.94
N GLN A 140 -15.14 -8.56 -1.15
CA GLN A 140 -14.31 -9.60 -0.54
C GLN A 140 -12.84 -9.47 -0.97
N LEU A 141 -12.59 -9.13 -2.24
CA LEU A 141 -11.24 -8.87 -2.73
C LEU A 141 -10.64 -7.60 -2.11
N ARG A 142 -11.43 -6.54 -1.90
CA ARG A 142 -10.99 -5.32 -1.23
C ARG A 142 -10.61 -5.58 0.22
N ASP A 143 -11.39 -6.39 0.93
CA ASP A 143 -11.15 -6.77 2.32
C ASP A 143 -9.89 -7.66 2.42
N LEU A 144 -9.73 -8.63 1.50
CA LEU A 144 -8.53 -9.50 1.41
C LEU A 144 -7.24 -8.71 1.14
N CYS A 145 -7.29 -7.75 0.22
CA CYS A 145 -6.15 -6.92 -0.16
C CYS A 145 -5.92 -5.70 0.74
N PHE A 146 -6.79 -5.47 1.75
CA PHE A 146 -6.79 -4.32 2.64
C PHE A 146 -6.66 -2.96 1.92
N GLY A 147 -7.32 -2.82 0.76
CA GLY A 147 -7.12 -1.60 -0.01
C GLY A 147 -7.94 -1.47 -1.28
N THR A 148 -8.73 -0.39 -1.34
CA THR A 148 -9.49 -0.01 -2.54
C THR A 148 -8.57 0.28 -3.73
N TYR A 149 -7.37 0.78 -3.46
CA TYR A 149 -6.42 1.18 -4.49
C TYR A 149 -5.84 -0.02 -5.24
N GLN A 150 -5.50 -1.11 -4.53
CA GLN A 150 -4.94 -2.30 -5.16
C GLN A 150 -5.92 -2.89 -6.18
N ILE A 151 -7.20 -2.96 -5.83
CA ILE A 151 -8.27 -3.43 -6.72
C ILE A 151 -8.49 -2.47 -7.90
N LYS A 152 -8.53 -1.15 -7.66
CA LYS A 152 -8.62 -0.16 -8.75
C LYS A 152 -7.45 -0.27 -9.74
N GLN A 153 -6.25 -0.57 -9.25
CA GLN A 153 -5.09 -0.77 -10.11
C GLN A 153 -5.08 -2.12 -10.81
N ALA A 154 -5.60 -3.16 -10.17
CA ALA A 154 -5.66 -4.52 -10.71
C ALA A 154 -6.26 -4.52 -12.12
N ARG A 155 -7.40 -3.85 -12.33
CA ARG A 155 -8.05 -3.75 -13.65
C ARG A 155 -7.12 -3.27 -14.76
N ARG A 156 -6.46 -2.13 -14.56
CA ARG A 156 -5.55 -1.55 -15.56
C ARG A 156 -4.35 -2.44 -15.80
N TYR A 157 -3.94 -3.16 -14.76
CA TYR A 157 -2.81 -4.05 -14.83
C TYR A 157 -3.13 -5.33 -15.59
N THR A 158 -4.34 -5.88 -15.36
CA THR A 158 -4.91 -6.97 -16.14
C THR A 158 -5.00 -6.60 -17.62
N GLU A 159 -5.59 -5.44 -17.94
CA GLU A 159 -5.66 -4.95 -19.33
C GLU A 159 -4.29 -4.92 -20.01
N ALA A 160 -3.27 -4.37 -19.33
CA ALA A 160 -1.92 -4.29 -19.88
C ALA A 160 -1.28 -5.67 -20.08
N HIS A 161 -1.50 -6.60 -19.15
CA HIS A 161 -0.95 -7.95 -19.22
C HIS A 161 -1.63 -8.78 -20.32
N LEU A 162 -2.97 -8.79 -20.36
CA LEU A 162 -3.74 -9.47 -21.40
C LEU A 162 -3.40 -8.92 -22.80
N ASN A 163 -3.27 -7.60 -22.95
CA ASN A 163 -2.90 -6.99 -24.23
C ASN A 163 -1.47 -7.31 -24.68
N LYS A 164 -0.59 -7.80 -23.79
CA LYS A 164 0.78 -8.21 -24.13
C LYS A 164 0.88 -9.70 -24.45
N ASN A 165 0.08 -10.52 -23.78
CA ASN A 165 0.17 -11.98 -23.83
C ASN A 165 -1.03 -12.63 -24.55
N ASP A 166 -1.52 -11.99 -25.61
CA ASP A 166 -2.61 -12.48 -26.48
C ASP A 166 -3.90 -12.86 -25.72
N GLY A 167 -4.21 -12.12 -24.66
CA GLY A 167 -5.46 -12.25 -23.93
C GLY A 167 -5.50 -13.33 -22.85
N ASP A 168 -4.37 -13.92 -22.45
CA ASP A 168 -4.36 -15.00 -21.45
C ASP A 168 -3.34 -14.78 -20.33
N TYR A 169 -3.68 -15.28 -19.13
CA TYR A 169 -2.72 -15.43 -18.03
C TYR A 169 -2.06 -16.81 -18.15
N GLU A 170 -0.73 -16.86 -18.06
CA GLU A 170 -0.04 -18.14 -17.99
C GLU A 170 -0.21 -18.74 -16.57
N VAL A 171 -1.32 -19.43 -16.36
CA VAL A 171 -1.61 -20.15 -15.12
C VAL A 171 -1.12 -21.60 -15.22
N GLN A 172 -0.53 -22.06 -14.14
CA GLN A 172 0.18 -23.31 -14.05
C GLN A 172 -0.22 -24.01 -12.75
N VAL A 173 -0.53 -25.30 -12.84
CA VAL A 173 -0.89 -26.15 -11.69
C VAL A 173 0.15 -27.24 -11.51
N THR A 174 0.14 -27.88 -10.35
CA THR A 174 1.05 -28.98 -10.04
C THR A 174 0.28 -30.22 -9.64
N LYS A 175 0.83 -31.40 -9.95
CA LYS A 175 0.24 -32.69 -9.54
C LYS A 175 0.35 -32.96 -8.04
N HIS A 176 1.13 -32.14 -7.34
CA HIS A 176 1.40 -32.32 -5.91
C HIS A 176 0.35 -31.67 -5.02
N SER A 177 -0.49 -30.77 -5.55
CA SER A 177 -1.56 -30.09 -4.82
C SER A 177 -2.57 -29.50 -5.79
N ASP A 178 -3.85 -29.77 -5.54
CA ASP A 178 -4.96 -29.16 -6.26
C ASP A 178 -5.38 -27.80 -5.67
N THR A 179 -4.81 -27.44 -4.51
CA THR A 179 -5.14 -26.21 -3.76
C THR A 179 -4.16 -25.07 -4.00
N ILE A 180 -3.05 -25.32 -4.70
CA ILE A 180 -2.03 -24.30 -4.99
C ILE A 180 -1.91 -24.13 -6.51
N LEU A 181 -2.08 -22.89 -6.96
CA LEU A 181 -1.76 -22.51 -8.32
C LEU A 181 -0.54 -21.59 -8.36
N ARG A 182 0.12 -21.58 -9.52
CA ARG A 182 1.17 -20.63 -9.87
C ARG A 182 0.75 -19.86 -11.11
N CYS A 183 0.87 -18.55 -11.09
CA CYS A 183 0.61 -17.68 -12.23
C CYS A 183 1.87 -16.88 -12.57
N LYS A 184 2.16 -16.74 -13.86
CA LYS A 184 3.21 -15.86 -14.35
C LYS A 184 2.61 -14.51 -14.70
N ILE A 185 3.22 -13.45 -14.22
CA ILE A 185 2.77 -12.09 -14.50
C ILE A 185 3.96 -11.21 -14.85
N ASP A 186 3.77 -10.28 -15.77
CA ASP A 186 4.79 -9.28 -16.06
C ASP A 186 4.98 -8.34 -14.87
N SER A 187 6.08 -7.59 -14.87
CA SER A 187 6.33 -6.47 -13.98
C SER A 187 5.65 -5.21 -14.51
N ARG A 188 5.11 -4.38 -13.61
CA ARG A 188 4.47 -3.12 -14.00
C ARG A 188 5.44 -2.11 -14.62
N HIS A 189 6.71 -2.25 -14.26
CA HIS A 189 7.77 -1.40 -14.74
C HIS A 189 8.61 -2.11 -15.82
N SER A 190 8.08 -3.17 -16.44
CA SER A 190 8.68 -3.75 -17.63
C SER A 190 8.69 -2.67 -18.72
N SER A 191 9.87 -2.12 -18.98
CA SER A 191 10.10 -1.28 -20.12
C SER A 191 10.03 -2.12 -21.40
N HIS A 192 10.00 -1.46 -22.57
CA HIS A 192 10.13 -2.16 -23.84
C HIS A 192 11.43 -3.01 -23.93
N TRP A 193 12.46 -2.65 -23.15
CA TRP A 193 13.76 -3.34 -23.13
C TRP A 193 13.88 -4.47 -22.10
N SER A 194 12.96 -4.59 -21.13
CA SER A 194 13.02 -5.64 -20.10
C SER A 194 11.63 -6.17 -19.77
N SER A 195 11.41 -7.43 -20.15
CA SER A 195 10.23 -8.20 -19.75
C SER A 195 10.50 -8.94 -18.43
N THR A 196 10.72 -8.20 -17.34
CA THR A 196 10.82 -8.82 -16.02
C THR A 196 9.48 -9.47 -15.68
N GLN A 197 9.49 -10.75 -15.37
CA GLN A 197 8.31 -11.54 -15.01
C GLN A 197 8.46 -12.07 -13.59
N TYR A 198 7.35 -12.13 -12.87
CA TYR A 198 7.27 -12.67 -11.53
C TYR A 198 6.34 -13.87 -11.51
N TYR A 199 6.67 -14.86 -10.68
CA TYR A 199 5.73 -15.90 -10.31
C TYR A 199 4.93 -15.48 -9.07
N CYS A 200 3.65 -15.76 -9.14
CA CYS A 200 2.68 -15.60 -8.07
C CYS A 200 2.15 -16.99 -7.69
N TRP A 201 2.15 -17.31 -6.41
CA TRP A 201 1.52 -18.51 -5.87
C TRP A 201 0.34 -18.12 -5.03
N ILE A 202 -0.76 -18.84 -5.22
CA ILE A 202 -2.00 -18.62 -4.48
C ILE A 202 -2.49 -19.98 -4.01
N GLU A 203 -2.71 -20.09 -2.71
CA GLU A 203 -3.38 -21.22 -2.10
C GLU A 203 -4.84 -20.87 -1.83
N TYR A 204 -5.73 -21.77 -2.22
CA TYR A 204 -7.16 -21.56 -2.16
C TYR A 204 -7.88 -22.86 -1.80
N LYS A 205 -9.10 -22.71 -1.30
CA LYS A 205 -10.09 -23.77 -1.21
C LYS A 205 -11.18 -23.51 -2.24
N LEU A 206 -11.67 -24.58 -2.87
CA LEU A 206 -12.95 -24.54 -3.55
C LEU A 206 -14.03 -24.63 -2.45
N GLY A 207 -15.07 -23.80 -2.55
CA GLY A 207 -16.24 -24.00 -1.69
C GLY A 207 -16.91 -25.28 -2.13
N ASP A 208 -17.30 -26.14 -1.19
CA ASP A 208 -18.22 -27.22 -1.50
C ASP A 208 -19.54 -26.56 -1.93
N ASP A 209 -20.11 -26.96 -3.07
CA ASP A 209 -21.31 -26.39 -3.70
C ASP A 209 -22.60 -26.55 -2.85
N ASP A 210 -22.50 -26.92 -1.58
CA ASP A 210 -23.61 -27.37 -0.71
C ASP A 210 -23.86 -26.51 0.54
N GLU A 211 -23.23 -25.34 0.70
CA GLU A 211 -23.69 -24.37 1.70
C GLU A 211 -24.37 -23.18 1.02
N GLU A 212 -25.67 -23.39 0.79
CA GLU A 212 -26.66 -22.37 0.51
C GLU A 212 -26.37 -21.08 1.26
N GLU A 213 -26.57 -19.98 0.56
CA GLU A 213 -26.90 -18.66 1.10
C GLU A 213 -27.88 -18.80 2.29
N SER A 214 -27.36 -18.96 3.50
CA SER A 214 -27.92 -18.26 4.66
C SER A 214 -27.22 -16.92 4.76
N SER A 215 -27.36 -16.12 3.71
CA SER A 215 -27.41 -14.67 3.84
C SER A 215 -28.68 -14.30 4.63
N SER A 216 -28.77 -14.71 5.88
CA SER A 216 -29.37 -13.83 6.86
C SER A 216 -28.30 -12.78 7.15
N GLU A 217 -28.39 -11.67 6.43
CA GLU A 217 -28.07 -10.38 7.02
C GLU A 217 -29.01 -10.20 8.23
N SER A 218 -28.74 -10.91 9.32
CA SER A 218 -29.12 -10.44 10.63
C SER A 218 -28.07 -9.40 10.97
N ASP A 219 -28.40 -8.14 10.68
CA ASP A 219 -28.07 -7.02 11.57
C ASP A 219 -28.63 -7.38 12.96
N ASP A 220 -28.04 -8.38 13.62
CA ASP A 220 -28.31 -8.64 15.02
C ASP A 220 -27.39 -7.75 15.82
N SER A 221 -28.02 -6.71 16.30
CA SER A 221 -27.53 -5.81 17.34
C SER A 221 -27.65 -6.51 18.68
N SER A 222 -27.06 -7.71 18.79
CA SER A 222 -26.83 -8.38 20.05
C SER A 222 -25.44 -7.99 20.54
N ASP A 223 -25.43 -7.14 21.56
CA ASP A 223 -24.29 -6.84 22.42
C ASP A 223 -23.71 -8.15 23.00
N GLU A 224 -22.86 -8.84 22.23
CA GLU A 224 -22.14 -10.03 22.67
C GLU A 224 -20.63 -9.75 22.68
N ASP A 225 -20.17 -9.41 23.89
CA ASP A 225 -18.85 -9.59 24.50
C ASP A 225 -17.59 -9.18 23.70
N ASP A 226 -16.97 -8.09 24.17
CA ASP A 226 -15.66 -7.52 23.79
C ASP A 226 -14.44 -8.45 24.06
N ASP A 227 -14.64 -9.76 24.25
CA ASP A 227 -13.62 -10.74 24.68
C ASP A 227 -13.32 -11.83 23.63
N ASP A 228 -13.66 -11.64 22.35
CA ASP A 228 -13.08 -12.48 21.29
C ASP A 228 -11.56 -12.26 21.26
N ASP A 229 -10.78 -13.27 21.65
CA ASP A 229 -9.33 -13.18 21.68
C ASP A 229 -8.73 -12.90 20.29
N GLU A 230 -7.53 -12.30 20.28
CA GLU A 230 -6.82 -11.84 19.07
C GLU A 230 -6.71 -12.93 17.99
N TYR A 231 -6.64 -14.19 18.42
CA TYR A 231 -6.53 -15.37 17.57
C TYR A 231 -7.87 -15.76 16.90
N THR A 232 -8.97 -15.72 17.63
CA THR A 232 -10.31 -16.08 17.14
C THR A 232 -10.80 -15.08 16.07
N LEU A 233 -10.48 -13.79 16.23
CA LEU A 233 -10.83 -12.73 15.28
C LEU A 233 -10.19 -12.92 13.89
N VAL A 234 -8.89 -13.22 13.85
CA VAL A 234 -8.16 -13.42 12.58
C VAL A 234 -8.61 -14.71 11.91
N THR A 235 -8.77 -15.77 12.69
CA THR A 235 -9.15 -17.09 12.20
C THR A 235 -10.53 -17.04 11.52
N ARG A 236 -11.55 -16.50 12.20
CA ARG A 236 -12.91 -16.37 11.64
C ARG A 236 -12.96 -15.52 10.36
N PHE A 237 -12.11 -14.51 10.24
CA PHE A 237 -12.06 -13.65 9.05
C PHE A 237 -11.54 -14.42 7.81
N TYR A 238 -10.43 -15.15 7.94
CA TYR A 238 -9.82 -15.90 6.82
C TYR A 238 -10.42 -17.30 6.61
N GLU A 239 -11.11 -17.88 7.59
CA GLU A 239 -11.87 -19.11 7.41
C GLU A 239 -12.99 -18.95 6.39
N LYS A 240 -13.66 -17.79 6.41
CA LYS A 240 -14.75 -17.45 5.50
C LYS A 240 -14.28 -17.11 4.09
N LEU A 241 -13.02 -16.75 3.90
CA LEU A 241 -12.47 -16.47 2.59
C LEU A 241 -11.96 -17.76 1.92
N PRO A 242 -12.18 -17.91 0.60
CA PRO A 242 -11.71 -19.08 -0.13
C PRO A 242 -10.19 -19.01 -0.40
N ILE A 243 -9.60 -17.81 -0.39
CA ILE A 243 -8.15 -17.63 -0.51
C ILE A 243 -7.50 -17.78 0.87
N LYS A 244 -6.54 -18.71 0.99
CA LYS A 244 -5.88 -19.04 2.25
C LYS A 244 -4.55 -18.32 2.42
N SER A 245 -3.72 -18.33 1.39
CA SER A 245 -2.40 -17.70 1.44
C SER A 245 -1.92 -17.32 0.04
N TRP A 246 -0.97 -16.38 -0.03
CA TRP A 246 -0.39 -15.94 -1.30
C TRP A 246 1.09 -15.57 -1.13
N TYR A 247 1.84 -15.71 -2.22
CA TYR A 247 3.24 -15.34 -2.27
C TYR A 247 3.59 -14.85 -3.68
N CYS A 248 4.35 -13.76 -3.78
CA CYS A 248 4.86 -13.26 -5.05
C CYS A 248 6.35 -12.95 -4.95
N GLN A 249 7.10 -13.27 -6.00
CA GLN A 249 8.55 -12.99 -6.11
C GLN A 249 8.93 -11.50 -6.14
N CYS A 250 7.97 -10.59 -6.27
CA CYS A 250 8.29 -9.17 -6.25
C CYS A 250 8.77 -8.71 -4.86
N PRO A 251 9.49 -7.58 -4.75
CA PRO A 251 10.07 -7.13 -3.47
C PRO A 251 9.07 -6.94 -2.32
N THR A 252 7.78 -6.78 -2.61
CA THR A 252 6.71 -6.59 -1.62
C THR A 252 5.77 -7.79 -1.49
N GLY A 253 6.03 -8.87 -2.24
CA GLY A 253 5.16 -10.03 -2.40
C GLY A 253 5.34 -11.12 -1.33
N GLU A 254 6.31 -10.95 -0.44
CA GLU A 254 6.52 -11.81 0.72
C GLU A 254 5.54 -11.51 1.86
N ARG A 255 5.00 -10.29 1.92
CA ARG A 255 4.14 -9.85 3.02
C ARG A 255 2.90 -10.75 3.14
N SER A 256 2.59 -11.13 4.38
CA SER A 256 1.43 -11.93 4.78
C SER A 256 0.20 -11.07 5.12
N CYS A 257 0.37 -9.75 5.26
CA CYS A 257 -0.70 -8.76 5.36
C CYS A 257 -0.84 -7.96 4.06
N GLY A 258 -2.03 -8.03 3.45
CA GLY A 258 -2.34 -7.38 2.18
C GLY A 258 -1.60 -7.98 1.00
N CYS A 259 -1.91 -7.48 -0.19
CA CYS A 259 -1.42 -8.05 -1.44
C CYS A 259 -0.53 -7.05 -2.19
N CYS A 260 0.47 -7.54 -2.92
CA CYS A 260 1.14 -6.72 -3.92
C CYS A 260 0.24 -6.55 -5.16
N ALA A 261 0.54 -5.57 -6.03
CA ALA A 261 -0.25 -5.33 -7.22
C ALA A 261 -0.34 -6.55 -8.16
N HIS A 262 0.68 -7.41 -8.15
CA HIS A 262 0.70 -8.65 -8.92
C HIS A 262 -0.35 -9.66 -8.41
N ILE A 263 -0.35 -9.94 -7.11
CA ILE A 263 -1.35 -10.83 -6.48
C ILE A 263 -2.75 -10.24 -6.63
N ALA A 264 -2.92 -8.94 -6.38
CA ALA A 264 -4.20 -8.25 -6.54
C ALA A 264 -4.78 -8.45 -7.94
N CYS A 265 -3.93 -8.34 -8.96
CA CYS A 265 -4.29 -8.49 -10.36
C CYS A 265 -4.72 -9.92 -10.71
N VAL A 266 -3.95 -10.92 -10.27
CA VAL A 266 -4.29 -12.33 -10.49
C VAL A 266 -5.59 -12.70 -9.78
N LEU A 267 -5.76 -12.30 -8.52
CA LEU A 267 -6.99 -12.56 -7.75
C LEU A 267 -8.20 -11.85 -8.36
N TRP A 268 -8.04 -10.59 -8.76
CA TRP A 268 -9.13 -9.84 -9.39
C TRP A 268 -9.58 -10.48 -10.71
N TYR A 269 -8.63 -10.91 -11.56
CA TYR A 269 -8.98 -11.59 -12.80
C TYR A 269 -9.65 -12.95 -12.56
N LEU A 270 -9.02 -13.81 -11.75
CA LEU A 270 -9.46 -15.19 -11.55
C LEU A 270 -10.71 -15.31 -10.67
N CYS A 271 -10.89 -14.48 -9.64
CA CYS A 271 -12.06 -14.58 -8.76
C CYS A 271 -13.28 -13.80 -9.26
N TYR A 272 -13.06 -12.71 -9.99
CA TYR A 272 -14.12 -11.74 -10.29
C TYR A 272 -14.28 -11.53 -11.79
N GLU A 273 -13.24 -11.05 -12.48
CA GLU A 273 -13.40 -10.50 -13.82
C GLU A 273 -13.74 -11.54 -14.89
N ARG A 274 -13.12 -12.73 -14.83
CA ARG A 274 -13.41 -13.83 -15.78
C ARG A 274 -14.89 -14.25 -15.81
N HIS A 275 -15.65 -13.92 -14.77
CA HIS A 275 -17.08 -14.23 -14.64
C HIS A 275 -18.02 -13.11 -15.08
N HIS A 276 -17.51 -11.91 -15.39
CA HIS A 276 -18.30 -10.71 -15.67
C HIS A 276 -18.22 -10.22 -17.13
N GLN A 277 -17.94 -11.12 -18.09
CA GLN A 277 -17.89 -10.83 -19.54
C GLN A 277 -16.93 -9.69 -19.91
N PHE A 278 -15.72 -9.70 -19.35
CA PHE A 278 -14.74 -8.65 -19.63
C PHE A 278 -14.16 -8.74 -21.04
N THR A 279 -14.13 -7.59 -21.72
CA THR A 279 -13.33 -7.40 -22.93
C THR A 279 -12.23 -6.36 -22.66
N PRO A 280 -10.94 -6.70 -22.76
CA PRO A 280 -9.86 -5.75 -22.52
C PRO A 280 -9.97 -4.56 -23.49
N SER A 281 -9.82 -3.35 -22.97
CA SER A 281 -9.92 -2.15 -23.81
C SER A 281 -8.75 -2.09 -24.80
N LYS A 282 -9.04 -1.83 -26.07
CA LYS A 282 -8.04 -1.69 -27.16
C LYS A 282 -7.12 -0.47 -27.03
N TYR A 283 -7.12 0.24 -25.90
CA TYR A 283 -6.44 1.52 -25.71
C TYR A 283 -4.93 1.46 -25.96
N THR A 284 -4.29 0.31 -25.72
CA THR A 284 -2.84 0.11 -25.94
C THR A 284 -2.46 -0.02 -27.42
N GLU A 285 -3.40 -0.39 -28.30
CA GLU A 285 -3.18 -0.55 -29.74
C GLU A 285 -2.78 0.78 -30.38
N ARG A 286 -3.48 1.87 -30.02
CA ARG A 286 -3.20 3.22 -30.55
C ARG A 286 -1.84 3.74 -30.11
N TYR A 287 -1.41 3.45 -28.89
CA TYR A 287 -0.10 3.87 -28.39
C TYR A 287 1.04 3.03 -29.00
N ARG A 288 0.85 1.72 -29.17
CA ARG A 288 1.79 0.85 -29.91
C ARG A 288 1.96 1.31 -31.35
N GLN A 289 0.85 1.53 -32.06
CA GLN A 289 0.88 2.11 -33.40
C GLN A 289 1.63 3.45 -33.44
N THR A 290 1.49 4.27 -32.40
CA THR A 290 2.21 5.55 -32.31
C THR A 290 3.72 5.35 -32.11
N LEU A 291 4.12 4.38 -31.28
CA LEU A 291 5.54 4.05 -31.06
C LEU A 291 6.18 3.39 -32.29
N ASP A 292 5.49 2.43 -32.91
CA ASP A 292 5.96 1.76 -34.13
C ASP A 292 6.15 2.79 -35.26
N ASN A 293 5.22 3.75 -35.38
CA ASN A 293 5.33 4.86 -36.35
C ASN A 293 6.47 5.85 -36.02
N MET A 294 6.93 5.92 -34.77
CA MET A 294 8.07 6.74 -34.35
C MET A 294 9.41 6.02 -34.59
N GLU A 295 9.43 4.69 -34.61
CA GLU A 295 10.63 3.89 -34.89
C GLU A 295 10.88 3.71 -36.40
N THR A 296 9.85 3.88 -37.23
CA THR A 296 9.94 3.78 -38.70
C THR A 296 10.26 5.09 -39.43
N ASN A 297 10.45 6.21 -38.71
CA ASN A 297 10.85 7.53 -39.27
C ASN A 297 12.23 7.93 -38.76
#